data_AF-A0A183IMV7-F1
#
_entry.id   AF-A0A183IMV7-F1
#
_cell.length_a   1.000
_cell.length_b   1.000
_cell.length_c   1.000
_cell.angle_alpha   90.00
_cell.angle_beta   90.00
_cell.angle_gamma   90.00
#
_symmetry.space_group_name_H-M   'P 1'
#
loop_
_entity.id
_entity.type
_entity.pdbx_description
1 polymer ?
#
loop_
_entity_poly.entity_id
_entity_poly.type
_entity_poly.pdbx_seq_one_letter_code
_entity_poly.pdbx_strand_id
1 'polypeptide(L)'
;MVCKIYVNFFGCSYPFCEDINLPQVYLNTRAPAWCDRVLMDKIAWQLLHDETVKYDIVGKETCMGDHKVRHVRLNGFYCIICWFALKNA
;
A
#
# COMPACT_ATOMS: atom_id res chain seq x y z
N MET A 1 -24.85 -9.57 0.02
CA MET A 1 -23.62 -9.71 0.82
C MET A 1 -22.67 -8.61 0.40
N VAL A 2 -22.10 -7.84 1.33
CA VAL A 2 -21.30 -6.64 1.00
C VAL A 2 -19.87 -6.88 1.48
N CYS A 3 -18.91 -6.93 0.55
CA CYS A 3 -17.49 -6.91 0.87
C CYS A 3 -17.15 -5.59 1.60
N LYS A 4 -16.52 -5.68 2.78
CA LYS A 4 -16.11 -4.50 3.56
C LYS A 4 -14.61 -4.27 3.37
N ILE A 5 -14.25 -3.09 2.86
CA ILE A 5 -12.86 -2.64 2.81
C ILE A 5 -12.56 -1.84 4.06
N TYR A 6 -11.45 -2.20 4.72
CA TYR A 6 -10.79 -1.35 5.69
C TYR A 6 -9.64 -0.64 5.00
N VAL A 7 -9.89 0.61 4.62
CA VAL A 7 -8.88 1.48 4.02
C VAL A 7 -8.19 2.26 5.13
N ASN A 8 -6.90 1.99 5.33
CA ASN A 8 -6.11 2.86 6.20
C ASN A 8 -5.69 4.12 5.43
N PHE A 9 -6.48 5.19 5.57
CA PHE A 9 -6.15 6.50 5.00
C PHE A 9 -5.05 7.24 5.78
N PHE A 10 -4.74 6.80 7.00
CA PHE A 10 -3.76 7.45 7.87
C PHE A 10 -2.36 6.94 7.53
N GLY A 11 -1.72 7.64 6.59
CA GLY A 11 -0.34 7.41 6.18
C GLY A 11 -0.12 7.75 4.71
N CYS A 12 0.69 8.75 4.44
CA CYS A 12 1.30 8.93 3.13
C CYS A 12 2.28 7.77 2.87
N SER A 13 2.45 7.36 1.62
CA SER A 13 3.44 6.33 1.29
C SER A 13 4.85 6.92 1.12
N TYR A 14 4.95 8.25 1.14
CA TYR A 14 6.15 9.00 0.81
C TYR A 14 6.03 10.44 1.33
N PRO A 15 7.13 11.16 1.65
CA PRO A 15 8.53 10.70 1.70
C PRO A 15 8.93 10.27 3.12
N PHE A 16 9.15 8.98 3.36
CA PHE A 16 9.65 8.51 4.66
C PHE A 16 11.15 8.82 4.84
N CYS A 17 11.58 8.93 6.10
CA CYS A 17 12.98 9.06 6.46
C CYS A 17 13.72 7.75 6.19
N GLU A 18 14.92 7.85 5.62
CA GLU A 18 15.78 6.71 5.31
C GLU A 18 16.73 6.35 6.47
N ASP A 19 16.42 6.81 7.69
CA ASP A 19 17.12 6.44 8.92
C ASP A 19 16.43 5.23 9.57
N ILE A 20 17.21 4.16 9.82
CA ILE A 20 16.76 2.93 10.47
C ILE A 20 16.17 3.17 11.87
N ASN A 21 16.56 4.25 12.54
CA ASN A 21 16.05 4.62 13.87
C ASN A 21 14.73 5.40 13.79
N LEU A 22 14.36 5.91 12.62
CA LEU A 22 13.19 6.78 12.40
C LEU A 22 12.28 6.26 11.26
N PRO A 23 11.91 4.98 11.22
CA PRO A 23 11.25 4.37 10.07
C PRO A 23 9.84 4.92 9.79
N GLN A 24 9.18 5.53 10.78
CA GLN A 24 7.83 6.08 10.64
C GLN A 24 7.79 7.59 10.37
N VAL A 25 8.94 8.27 10.38
CA VAL A 25 9.03 9.73 10.26
C VAL A 25 9.04 10.11 8.78
N TYR A 26 8.39 11.21 8.40
CA TYR A 26 8.50 11.77 7.05
C TYR A 26 9.66 12.77 6.96
N LEU A 27 10.27 12.87 5.77
CA LEU A 27 11.22 13.93 5.45
C LEU A 27 10.49 15.26 5.22
N ASN A 28 11.10 16.34 5.68
CA ASN A 28 10.57 17.71 5.49
C ASN A 28 10.98 18.35 4.16
N THR A 29 11.56 17.59 3.24
CA THR A 29 12.03 18.10 1.93
C THR A 29 10.90 18.21 0.91
N ARG A 30 9.81 17.46 1.07
CA ARG A 30 8.67 17.40 0.16
C ARG A 30 7.37 17.13 0.93
N ALA A 31 6.23 17.49 0.33
CA ALA A 31 4.92 17.26 0.94
C ALA A 31 4.60 15.74 1.00
N PRO A 32 4.01 15.25 2.11
CA PRO A 32 3.51 13.88 2.18
C PRO A 32 2.50 13.56 1.08
N ALA A 33 2.67 12.41 0.42
CA ALA A 33 1.83 12.00 -0.70
C ALA A 33 1.50 10.50 -0.72
N TRP A 34 0.42 10.16 -1.43
CA TRP A 34 -0.02 8.81 -1.74
C TRP A 34 0.41 8.38 -3.14
N CYS A 35 1.72 8.27 -3.34
CA CYS A 35 2.31 7.90 -4.63
C CYS A 35 1.99 6.45 -5.01
N ASP A 36 1.88 5.58 -4.02
CA ASP A 36 1.72 4.14 -4.21
C ASP A 36 0.23 3.76 -4.07
N ARG A 37 -0.37 3.33 -5.19
CA ARG A 37 -1.80 3.02 -5.28
C ARG A 37 -2.04 1.67 -5.94
N VAL A 38 -2.93 0.88 -5.34
CA VAL A 38 -3.47 -0.34 -5.94
C VAL A 38 -4.86 -0.02 -6.48
N LEU A 39 -5.07 -0.25 -7.77
CA LEU A 39 -6.37 -0.11 -8.42
C LEU A 39 -6.86 -1.50 -8.83
N MET A 40 -8.16 -1.72 -8.78
CA MET A 40 -8.79 -2.99 -9.15
C MET A 40 -9.93 -2.71 -10.12
N ASP A 41 -10.05 -3.55 -11.14
CA ASP A 41 -11.21 -3.53 -12.02
C ASP A 41 -12.39 -4.28 -11.37
N LYS A 42 -13.54 -4.29 -12.06
CA LYS A 42 -14.75 -4.93 -11.55
C LYS A 42 -14.60 -6.44 -11.34
N ILE A 43 -13.80 -7.11 -12.18
CA ILE A 43 -13.60 -8.56 -12.10
C ILE A 43 -12.73 -8.89 -10.89
N ALA A 44 -11.58 -8.22 -10.74
CA ALA A 44 -10.71 -8.35 -9.58
C ALA A 44 -11.46 -8.04 -8.28
N TRP A 45 -12.34 -7.04 -8.30
CA TRP A 45 -13.21 -6.71 -7.17
C TRP A 45 -14.21 -7.84 -6.83
N GLN A 46 -14.81 -8.47 -7.84
CA GLN A 46 -15.75 -9.57 -7.65
C GLN A 46 -15.09 -10.83 -7.06
N LEU A 47 -13.80 -11.04 -7.33
CA LEU A 47 -13.02 -12.12 -6.72
C LEU A 47 -12.84 -11.96 -5.20
N LEU A 48 -13.08 -10.76 -4.66
CA LEU A 48 -12.95 -10.47 -3.22
C LEU A 48 -14.25 -10.70 -2.44
N HIS A 49 -15.27 -11.31 -3.06
CA HIS A 49 -16.60 -11.46 -2.47
C HIS A 49 -16.52 -12.11 -1.08
N ASP A 50 -17.26 -11.53 -0.13
CA ASP A 50 -17.41 -11.99 1.25
C ASP A 50 -16.15 -11.97 2.13
N GLU A 51 -15.04 -11.45 1.60
CA GLU A 51 -13.81 -11.27 2.37
C GLU A 51 -13.71 -9.90 3.01
N THR A 52 -13.00 -9.85 4.14
CA THR A 52 -12.56 -8.59 4.75
C THR A 52 -11.27 -8.17 4.09
N VAL A 53 -11.33 -7.08 3.32
CA VAL A 53 -10.19 -6.58 2.54
C VAL A 53 -9.49 -5.48 3.33
N LYS A 54 -8.18 -5.58 3.52
CA LYS A 54 -7.38 -4.52 4.16
C LYS A 54 -6.48 -3.84 3.13
N TYR A 55 -6.63 -2.52 2.99
CA TYR A 55 -5.72 -1.69 2.18
C TYR A 55 -4.79 -0.90 3.09
N ASP A 56 -3.49 -1.17 2.99
CA ASP A 56 -2.50 -0.62 3.93
C ASP A 56 -1.10 -0.49 3.31
N ILE A 57 -0.17 0.08 4.06
CA ILE A 57 1.24 0.24 3.69
C ILE A 57 2.07 -0.93 4.25
N VAL A 58 2.97 -1.49 3.42
CA VAL A 58 3.94 -2.51 3.83
C VAL A 58 5.06 -1.86 4.64
N GLY A 59 5.58 -2.56 5.67
CA GLY A 59 6.79 -2.15 6.39
C GLY A 59 6.68 -0.82 7.13
N LYS A 60 5.53 -0.52 7.74
CA LYS A 60 5.31 0.71 8.53
C LYS A 60 6.41 0.97 9.56
N GLU A 61 6.87 -0.09 10.22
CA GLU A 61 7.87 -0.05 11.29
C GLU A 61 9.30 -0.29 10.78
N THR A 62 9.50 -0.42 9.48
CA THR A 62 10.79 -0.75 8.88
C THR A 62 11.21 0.37 7.93
N CYS A 63 12.48 0.77 7.98
CA CYS A 63 13.06 1.64 6.99
C CYS A 63 13.23 0.83 5.69
N MET A 64 12.51 1.22 4.64
CA MET A 64 12.54 0.55 3.32
C MET A 64 12.88 1.52 2.18
N GLY A 65 13.42 2.69 2.54
CA GLY A 65 13.55 3.85 1.65
C GLY A 65 12.48 4.91 1.90
N ASP A 66 12.48 5.95 1.07
CA ASP A 66 11.54 7.08 1.16
C ASP A 66 10.13 6.73 0.65
N HIS A 67 9.96 5.63 -0.07
CA HIS A 67 8.68 5.06 -0.48
C HIS A 67 8.33 3.78 0.30
N LYS A 68 7.07 3.68 0.74
CA LYS A 68 6.49 2.45 1.30
C LYS A 68 5.27 2.00 0.52
N VAL A 69 5.41 0.87 -0.16
CA VAL A 69 4.42 0.33 -1.10
C VAL A 69 3.09 0.01 -0.40
N ARG A 70 1.98 0.26 -1.10
CA ARG A 70 0.65 -0.14 -0.66
C ARG A 70 0.25 -1.52 -1.12
N HIS A 71 -0.49 -2.22 -0.28
CA HIS A 71 -0.96 -3.57 -0.51
C HIS A 71 -2.46 -3.69 -0.22
N VAL A 72 -3.08 -4.67 -0.87
CA VAL A 72 -4.40 -5.20 -0.52
C VAL A 72 -4.18 -6.59 0.08
N ARG A 73 -4.70 -6.85 1.29
CA ARG A 73 -4.61 -8.17 1.94
C ARG A 73 -5.96 -8.89 1.91
N LEU A 74 -5.92 -10.15 1.51
CA LEU A 74 -7.06 -11.08 1.34
C LEU A 74 -6.71 -12.40 2.00
N ASN A 75 -7.37 -12.79 3.10
CA ASN A 75 -7.18 -14.10 3.74
C ASN A 75 -5.71 -14.55 3.94
N GLY A 76 -4.78 -13.62 4.18
CA GLY A 76 -3.34 -13.91 4.34
C GLY A 76 -2.48 -13.74 3.08
N PHE A 77 -3.09 -13.61 1.90
CA PHE A 77 -2.42 -13.27 0.66
C PHE A 77 -2.27 -11.75 0.48
N TYR A 78 -1.14 -11.32 -0.06
CA TYR A 78 -0.84 -9.92 -0.33
C TYR A 78 -0.90 -9.67 -1.85
N CYS A 79 -1.83 -8.83 -2.28
CA CYS A 79 -1.77 -8.23 -3.60
C CYS A 79 -0.98 -6.92 -3.47
N ILE A 80 0.31 -6.98 -3.82
CA ILE A 80 1.19 -5.83 -3.94
C ILE A 80 1.24 -5.51 -5.43
N ILE A 81 0.44 -4.55 -5.90
CA ILE A 81 0.61 -4.04 -7.25
C ILE A 81 1.75 -3.03 -7.21
N CYS A 82 2.98 -3.53 -7.31
CA CYS A 82 4.09 -2.69 -7.71
C CYS A 82 3.95 -2.46 -9.21
N TRP A 83 3.92 -1.20 -9.66
CA TRP A 83 4.02 -0.84 -11.08
C TRP A 83 5.45 -1.07 -11.58
N PHE A 84 6.00 -2.27 -11.38
CA PHE A 84 7.28 -2.67 -11.95
C PHE A 84 7.40 -4.20 -12.00
N ALA A 85 6.66 -4.84 -12.92
CA ALA A 85 7.04 -6.09 -13.60
C ALA A 85 5.93 -6.63 -14.52
N LEU A 86 5.41 -5.81 -15.44
CA LEU A 86 4.92 -6.29 -16.74
C LEU A 86 5.27 -5.22 -17.79
N LYS A 87 6.56 -4.91 -17.92
CA LYS A 87 7.11 -4.47 -19.20
C LYS A 87 7.60 -5.71 -19.93
N ASN A 88 6.67 -6.44 -20.53
CA ASN A 88 6.96 -7.13 -21.78
C ASN A 88 6.51 -6.17 -22.89
N ALA A 89 7.39 -5.25 -23.24
CA ALA A 89 7.38 -4.44 -24.46
C ALA A 89 8.78 -3.85 -24.64
#